data_AF-A0A3C0ERQ0-F1
#
_entry.id   AF-A0A3C0ERQ0-F1
#
_cell.length_a   1.000
_cell.length_b   1.000
_cell.length_c   1.000
_cell.angle_alpha   90.00
_cell.angle_beta   90.00
_cell.angle_gamma   90.00
#
_symmetry.space_group_name_H-M   'P 1'
#
loop_
_entity.id
_entity.type
_entity.pdbx_description
1 polymer ?
#
loop_
_entity_poly.entity_id
_entity_poly.type
_entity_poly.pdbx_seq_one_letter_code
_entity_poly.pdbx_strand_id
1 'polypeptide(L)'
;PQAILRAGSHAEQIEIYERDIAPFFDNRMVRFLGKLPVTVFSLGIPPSQHQVMKDDSNGQIVDLFEQRLRKLACGFPLEDNYFTWQAFGRSYDHQTKQALPPYLHEDNYQTLRECVSNVETHIVSLIEYLHQQPDNSLNRFVLLDSQDWMPPNVIAELWGQMARVGQPGSRVIFRTAGDQSPIEPALPAELMRQYSYDRELSQKLHDQDRSAIYGMFHMYHLNK
;
A
#
# COMPACT_ATOMS: atom_id res chain seq x y z
N PRO A 1 14.84 1.99 -18.85
CA PRO A 1 13.56 1.86 -18.13
C PRO A 1 12.33 2.29 -18.95
N GLN A 2 12.31 3.46 -19.61
CA GLN A 2 11.14 3.93 -20.39
C GLN A 2 10.70 3.00 -21.54
N ALA A 3 11.60 2.14 -22.04
CA ALA A 3 11.29 1.18 -23.10
C ALA A 3 10.09 0.30 -22.75
N ILE A 4 9.90 -0.03 -21.46
CA ILE A 4 8.77 -0.86 -21.02
C ILE A 4 7.42 -0.24 -21.35
N LEU A 5 7.32 1.10 -21.35
CA LEU A 5 6.09 1.82 -21.66
C LEU A 5 5.72 1.80 -23.15
N ARG A 6 6.60 1.28 -24.00
CA ARG A 6 6.36 1.11 -25.45
C ARG A 6 5.95 -0.31 -25.82
N ALA A 7 5.88 -1.22 -24.85
CA ALA A 7 5.45 -2.59 -25.11
C ALA A 7 4.01 -2.60 -25.63
N GLY A 8 3.80 -3.22 -26.79
CA GLY A 8 2.48 -3.41 -27.39
C GLY A 8 1.73 -4.64 -26.85
N SER A 9 2.36 -5.43 -25.98
CA SER A 9 1.75 -6.59 -25.35
C SER A 9 2.38 -6.93 -23.99
N HIS A 10 1.66 -7.70 -23.18
CA HIS A 10 2.18 -8.21 -21.91
C HIS A 10 3.42 -9.10 -22.08
N ALA A 11 3.49 -9.90 -23.14
CA ALA A 11 4.67 -10.71 -23.44
C ALA A 11 5.91 -9.83 -23.71
N GLU A 12 5.71 -8.73 -24.43
CA GLU A 12 6.78 -7.75 -24.69
C GLU A 12 7.17 -6.97 -23.43
N GLN A 13 6.24 -6.67 -22.52
CA GLN A 13 6.57 -6.11 -21.19
C GLN A 13 7.55 -7.03 -20.45
N ILE A 14 7.26 -8.33 -20.43
CA ILE A 14 8.11 -9.34 -19.79
C ILE A 14 9.47 -9.40 -20.49
N GLU A 15 9.52 -9.48 -21.82
CA GLU A 15 10.79 -9.52 -22.56
C GLU A 15 11.68 -8.30 -22.27
N ILE A 16 11.10 -7.10 -22.29
CA ILE A 16 11.82 -5.86 -21.97
C ILE A 16 12.31 -5.87 -20.52
N TYR A 17 11.50 -6.34 -19.57
CA TYR A 17 11.91 -6.46 -18.18
C TYR A 17 13.12 -7.40 -18.03
N GLU A 18 13.05 -8.61 -18.60
CA GLU A 18 14.14 -9.60 -18.52
C GLU A 18 15.43 -9.11 -19.17
N ARG A 19 15.31 -8.36 -20.27
CA ARG A 19 16.47 -7.86 -21.01
C ARG A 19 17.11 -6.65 -20.34
N ASP A 20 16.30 -5.69 -19.89
CA ASP A 20 16.77 -4.34 -19.55
C ASP A 20 16.75 -4.03 -18.05
N ILE A 21 15.97 -4.78 -17.24
CA ILE A 21 15.74 -4.48 -15.82
C ILE A 21 16.25 -5.62 -14.92
N ALA A 22 15.86 -6.86 -15.17
CA ALA A 22 16.25 -8.03 -14.36
C ALA A 22 17.78 -8.15 -14.14
N PRO A 23 18.66 -7.91 -15.15
CA PRO A 23 20.10 -8.06 -14.98
C PRO A 23 20.72 -7.11 -13.94
N PHE A 24 20.03 -6.02 -13.60
CA PHE A 24 20.45 -5.14 -12.50
C PHE A 24 20.43 -5.87 -11.16
N PHE A 25 19.39 -6.66 -10.88
CA PHE A 25 19.23 -7.39 -9.62
C PHE A 25 20.19 -8.57 -9.52
N ASP A 26 20.58 -9.16 -10.66
CA ASP A 26 21.58 -10.23 -10.72
C ASP A 26 23.02 -9.75 -10.50
N ASN A 27 23.27 -8.45 -10.55
CA ASN A 27 24.60 -7.91 -10.35
C ASN A 27 25.08 -8.13 -8.90
N ARG A 28 26.25 -8.79 -8.75
CA ARG A 28 26.84 -9.11 -7.43
C ARG A 28 27.09 -7.88 -6.56
N MET A 29 27.40 -6.72 -7.15
CA MET A 29 27.56 -5.47 -6.40
C MET A 29 26.21 -4.95 -5.89
N VAL A 30 25.14 -5.05 -6.69
CA VAL A 30 23.78 -4.67 -6.28
C VAL A 30 23.30 -5.57 -5.14
N ARG A 31 23.45 -6.89 -5.29
CA ARG A 31 23.14 -7.86 -4.22
C ARG A 31 23.97 -7.61 -2.95
N PHE A 32 25.21 -7.14 -3.08
CA PHE A 32 26.04 -6.78 -1.93
C PHE A 32 25.57 -5.48 -1.26
N LEU A 33 25.34 -4.41 -2.02
CA LEU A 33 24.88 -3.12 -1.51
C LEU A 33 23.49 -3.20 -0.89
N GLY A 34 22.60 -4.04 -1.41
CA GLY A 34 21.27 -4.27 -0.84
C GLY A 34 21.29 -4.93 0.55
N LYS A 35 22.40 -5.55 0.95
CA LYS A 35 22.57 -6.05 2.33
C LYS A 35 22.86 -4.93 3.33
N LEU A 36 23.33 -3.77 2.85
CA LEU A 36 23.68 -2.63 3.69
C LEU A 36 22.42 -1.81 4.01
N PRO A 37 22.08 -1.61 5.30
CA PRO A 37 20.88 -0.85 5.70
C PRO A 37 20.80 0.57 5.14
N VAL A 38 21.96 1.20 4.90
CA VAL A 38 22.07 2.59 4.46
C VAL A 38 21.51 2.83 3.05
N THR A 39 21.54 1.81 2.20
CA THR A 39 21.10 1.90 0.79
C THR A 39 19.57 2.03 0.65
N VAL A 40 18.81 1.59 1.65
CA VAL A 40 17.34 1.60 1.61
C VAL A 40 16.77 2.93 2.15
N PHE A 41 17.51 3.62 3.03
CA PHE A 41 17.13 4.94 3.52
C PHE A 41 17.10 6.01 2.42
N SER A 42 18.03 5.96 1.48
CA SER A 42 18.07 6.88 0.34
C SER A 42 16.91 6.69 -0.63
N LEU A 43 16.15 5.60 -0.50
CA LEU A 43 14.93 5.32 -1.26
C LEU A 43 13.66 5.79 -0.53
N GLY A 44 13.79 6.47 0.63
CA GLY A 44 12.66 7.02 1.39
C GLY A 44 11.97 6.02 2.31
N ILE A 45 12.55 4.84 2.53
CA ILE A 45 11.99 3.80 3.39
C ILE A 45 12.49 4.00 4.84
N PRO A 46 11.60 4.22 5.83
CA PRO A 46 11.95 4.31 7.24
C PRO A 46 12.65 3.03 7.77
N PRO A 47 13.53 3.15 8.79
CA PRO A 47 14.24 2.00 9.39
C PRO A 47 13.36 0.88 9.93
N SER A 48 12.22 1.23 10.51
CA SER A 48 11.25 0.25 11.04
C SER A 48 10.66 -0.62 9.92
N GLN A 49 10.25 -0.01 8.81
CA GLN A 49 9.72 -0.74 7.65
C GLN A 49 10.78 -1.64 7.01
N HIS A 50 12.02 -1.17 6.92
CA HIS A 50 13.12 -1.96 6.39
C HIS A 50 13.41 -3.21 7.25
N GLN A 51 13.28 -3.12 8.58
CA GLN A 51 13.45 -4.28 9.45
C GLN A 51 12.34 -5.32 9.23
N VAL A 52 11.08 -4.88 9.17
CA VAL A 52 9.93 -5.78 8.86
C VAL A 52 10.14 -6.48 7.51
N MET A 53 10.50 -5.73 6.46
CA MET A 53 10.78 -6.31 5.15
C MET A 53 11.96 -7.29 5.15
N LYS A 54 12.98 -7.05 5.97
CA LYS A 54 14.13 -7.96 6.12
C LYS A 54 13.71 -9.27 6.79
N ASP A 55 12.90 -9.18 7.83
CA ASP A 55 12.43 -10.35 8.57
C ASP A 55 11.53 -11.21 7.67
N ASP A 56 10.59 -10.60 6.95
CA ASP A 56 9.70 -11.29 6.00
C ASP A 56 10.44 -11.90 4.81
N SER A 57 11.51 -11.26 4.33
CA SER A 57 12.32 -11.77 3.21
C SER A 57 13.42 -12.74 3.63
N ASN A 58 13.50 -13.15 4.90
CA ASN A 58 14.62 -13.94 5.43
C ASN A 58 16.00 -13.33 5.07
N GLY A 59 16.10 -11.99 5.08
CA GLY A 59 17.30 -11.23 4.73
C GLY A 59 17.55 -11.05 3.23
N GLN A 60 16.65 -11.52 2.35
CA GLN A 60 16.74 -11.43 0.89
C GLN A 60 16.00 -10.20 0.34
N ILE A 61 16.33 -9.02 0.84
CA ILE A 61 15.59 -7.79 0.52
C ILE A 61 15.69 -7.38 -0.96
N VAL A 62 16.79 -7.72 -1.63
CA VAL A 62 16.97 -7.45 -3.06
C VAL A 62 15.99 -8.27 -3.89
N ASP A 63 15.75 -9.52 -3.52
CA ASP A 63 14.80 -10.40 -4.20
C ASP A 63 13.36 -9.92 -3.95
N LEU A 64 13.05 -9.39 -2.76
CA LEU A 64 11.77 -8.74 -2.47
C LEU A 64 11.56 -7.49 -3.35
N PHE A 65 12.57 -6.63 -3.48
CA PHE A 65 12.49 -5.46 -4.35
C PHE A 65 12.36 -5.85 -5.82
N GLU A 66 13.08 -6.88 -6.26
CA GLU A 66 12.97 -7.42 -7.61
C GLU A 66 11.55 -7.93 -7.88
N GLN A 67 10.98 -8.72 -6.97
CA GLN A 67 9.62 -9.23 -7.09
C GLN A 67 8.59 -8.09 -7.18
N ARG A 68 8.71 -7.07 -6.32
CA ARG A 68 7.83 -5.89 -6.33
C ARG A 68 7.96 -5.10 -7.62
N LEU A 69 9.18 -4.84 -8.08
CA LEU A 69 9.41 -4.11 -9.33
C LEU A 69 8.90 -4.92 -10.53
N ARG A 70 9.06 -6.25 -10.53
CA ARG A 70 8.51 -7.13 -11.56
C ARG A 70 6.99 -7.08 -11.58
N LYS A 71 6.30 -7.13 -10.43
CA LYS A 71 4.84 -6.98 -10.36
C LYS A 71 4.40 -5.60 -10.87
N LEU A 72 5.13 -4.53 -10.54
CA LEU A 72 4.85 -3.19 -11.07
C LEU A 72 5.04 -3.10 -12.59
N ALA A 73 6.11 -3.70 -13.10
CA ALA A 73 6.50 -3.65 -14.51
C ALA A 73 5.60 -4.51 -15.41
N CYS A 74 5.28 -5.72 -14.92
CA CYS A 74 4.73 -6.80 -15.73
C CYS A 74 3.48 -7.42 -15.12
N GLY A 75 3.01 -7.03 -13.93
CA GLY A 75 1.84 -7.66 -13.29
C GLY A 75 0.50 -7.25 -13.90
N PHE A 76 0.46 -6.12 -14.61
CA PHE A 76 -0.76 -5.52 -15.13
C PHE A 76 -0.55 -4.94 -16.54
N PRO A 77 -1.61 -4.85 -17.37
CA PRO A 77 -1.57 -4.11 -18.63
C PRO A 77 -1.15 -2.66 -18.41
N LEU A 78 -0.30 -2.12 -19.30
CA LEU A 78 0.19 -0.73 -19.18
C LEU A 78 -0.93 0.30 -19.26
N GLU A 79 -1.93 0.02 -20.07
CA GLU A 79 -3.12 0.85 -20.27
C GLU A 79 -3.93 1.03 -18.97
N ASP A 80 -3.85 0.05 -18.08
CA ASP A 80 -4.53 0.06 -16.80
C ASP A 80 -3.56 0.25 -15.63
N ASN A 81 -2.28 0.61 -15.83
CA ASN A 81 -1.32 0.74 -14.73
C ASN A 81 -0.57 2.08 -14.73
N TYR A 82 -1.25 3.13 -14.27
CA TYR A 82 -0.66 4.47 -14.11
C TYR A 82 0.54 4.52 -13.12
N PHE A 83 0.70 3.52 -12.25
CA PHE A 83 1.88 3.44 -11.37
C PHE A 83 3.14 3.09 -12.17
N THR A 84 3.04 2.18 -13.14
CA THR A 84 4.13 1.84 -14.07
C THR A 84 4.56 3.07 -14.87
N TRP A 85 3.60 3.85 -15.37
CA TRP A 85 3.87 5.11 -16.08
C TRP A 85 4.65 6.11 -15.23
N GLN A 86 4.23 6.31 -13.97
CA GLN A 86 4.96 7.18 -13.05
C GLN A 86 6.37 6.66 -12.75
N ALA A 87 6.51 5.37 -12.44
CA ALA A 87 7.79 4.79 -12.05
C ALA A 87 8.83 4.80 -13.19
N PHE A 88 8.42 4.46 -14.42
CA PHE A 88 9.35 4.31 -15.54
C PHE A 88 9.40 5.53 -16.46
N GLY A 89 8.33 6.32 -16.51
CA GLY A 89 8.14 7.44 -17.44
C GLY A 89 8.10 8.81 -16.79
N ARG A 90 7.91 8.89 -15.46
CA ARG A 90 7.70 10.16 -14.72
C ARG A 90 6.63 11.05 -15.36
N SER A 91 5.64 10.40 -15.95
CA SER A 91 4.54 11.00 -16.70
C SER A 91 3.36 10.05 -16.60
N TYR A 92 2.20 10.51 -17.07
CA TYR A 92 1.07 9.64 -17.32
C TYR A 92 0.91 9.43 -18.83
N ASP A 93 -0.01 8.54 -19.19
CA ASP A 93 -0.42 8.40 -20.57
C ASP A 93 -1.14 9.67 -21.05
N HIS A 94 -0.42 10.48 -21.83
CA HIS A 94 -0.96 11.69 -22.45
C HIS A 94 -1.59 11.43 -23.83
N GLN A 95 -1.40 10.24 -24.40
CA GLN A 95 -1.83 9.92 -25.77
C GLN A 95 -3.27 9.41 -25.79
N THR A 96 -3.54 8.32 -25.07
CA THR A 96 -4.90 7.76 -24.99
C THR A 96 -5.62 8.19 -23.71
N LYS A 97 -4.86 8.64 -22.69
CA LYS A 97 -5.38 9.03 -21.37
C LYS A 97 -6.09 7.89 -20.64
N GLN A 98 -5.72 6.64 -20.93
CA GLN A 98 -6.31 5.48 -20.28
C GLN A 98 -5.62 5.20 -18.94
N ALA A 99 -4.28 5.22 -18.92
CA ALA A 99 -3.50 4.94 -17.72
C ALA A 99 -3.38 6.18 -16.82
N LEU A 100 -4.52 6.62 -16.30
CA LEU A 100 -4.63 7.72 -15.36
C LEU A 100 -5.07 7.23 -13.97
N PRO A 101 -4.63 7.92 -12.89
CA PRO A 101 -5.30 7.80 -11.60
C PRO A 101 -6.81 8.07 -11.76
N PRO A 102 -7.70 7.33 -11.06
CA PRO A 102 -9.15 7.50 -11.18
C PRO A 102 -9.62 8.95 -11.06
N TYR A 103 -8.99 9.73 -10.19
CA TYR A 103 -9.34 11.14 -9.98
C TYR A 103 -8.92 12.10 -11.10
N LEU A 104 -8.15 11.63 -12.09
CA LEU A 104 -7.77 12.38 -13.29
C LEU A 104 -8.60 12.01 -14.52
N HIS A 105 -9.48 11.02 -14.45
CA HIS A 105 -10.41 10.72 -15.54
C HIS A 105 -11.49 11.80 -15.63
N GLU A 106 -11.74 12.26 -16.86
CA GLU A 106 -12.74 13.30 -17.15
C GLU A 106 -14.15 12.89 -16.67
N ASP A 107 -14.51 11.61 -16.85
CA ASP A 107 -15.79 11.05 -16.42
C ASP A 107 -16.03 11.17 -14.90
N ASN A 108 -14.96 11.27 -14.11
CA ASN A 108 -15.03 11.41 -12.65
C ASN A 108 -15.02 12.87 -12.18
N TYR A 109 -14.72 13.83 -13.07
CA TYR A 109 -14.52 15.22 -12.70
C TYR A 109 -15.75 15.85 -12.05
N GLN A 110 -16.93 15.68 -12.66
CA GLN A 110 -18.16 16.29 -12.16
C GLN A 110 -18.53 15.74 -10.77
N THR A 111 -18.45 14.42 -10.60
CA THR A 111 -18.68 13.74 -9.31
C THR A 111 -17.74 14.27 -8.23
N LEU A 112 -16.44 14.37 -8.53
CA LEU A 112 -15.46 14.88 -7.56
C LEU A 112 -15.74 16.33 -7.20
N ARG A 113 -16.05 17.17 -8.19
CA ARG A 113 -16.36 18.59 -7.99
C ARG A 113 -17.57 18.77 -7.07
N GLU A 114 -18.62 17.98 -7.25
CA GLU A 114 -19.83 18.02 -6.41
C GLU A 114 -19.58 17.51 -4.99
N CYS A 115 -18.62 16.59 -4.80
CA CYS A 115 -18.29 16.04 -3.49
C CYS A 115 -17.25 16.85 -2.69
N VAL A 116 -16.63 17.91 -3.25
CA VAL A 116 -15.57 18.66 -2.55
C VAL A 116 -16.04 19.21 -1.20
N SER A 117 -17.31 19.63 -1.08
CA SER A 117 -17.86 20.14 0.17
C SER A 117 -17.97 19.10 1.30
N ASN A 118 -17.81 17.81 0.98
CA ASN A 118 -17.84 16.72 1.95
C ASN A 118 -16.45 16.38 2.51
N VAL A 119 -15.41 17.12 2.10
CA VAL A 119 -14.03 16.89 2.51
C VAL A 119 -13.62 17.93 3.54
N GLU A 120 -13.20 17.44 4.70
CA GLU A 120 -12.61 18.26 5.77
C GLU A 120 -11.16 17.84 6.01
N THR A 121 -10.33 18.81 6.39
CA THR A 121 -8.92 18.57 6.70
C THR A 121 -8.64 19.04 8.12
N HIS A 122 -7.94 18.21 8.89
CA HIS A 122 -7.58 18.51 10.28
C HIS A 122 -6.06 18.39 10.45
N ILE A 123 -5.48 19.34 11.20
CA ILE A 123 -4.07 19.31 11.61
C ILE A 123 -4.04 18.86 13.07
N VAL A 124 -4.04 17.55 13.27
CA VAL A 124 -4.13 16.90 14.59
C VAL A 124 -3.66 15.45 14.44
N SER A 125 -3.28 14.77 15.53
CA SER A 125 -3.09 13.32 15.45
C SER A 125 -4.44 12.60 15.22
N LEU A 126 -4.41 11.47 14.50
CA LEU A 126 -5.63 10.71 14.24
C LEU A 126 -6.31 10.25 15.54
N ILE A 127 -5.54 9.85 16.55
CA ILE A 127 -6.08 9.39 17.82
C ILE A 127 -6.80 10.53 18.56
N GLU A 128 -6.19 11.72 18.65
CA GLU A 128 -6.83 12.89 19.24
C GLU A 128 -8.10 13.32 18.48
N TYR A 129 -8.08 13.24 17.15
CA TYR A 129 -9.28 13.48 16.34
C TYR A 129 -10.40 12.52 16.72
N LEU A 130 -10.11 11.22 16.78
CA LEU A 130 -11.09 10.19 17.13
C LEU A 130 -11.60 10.37 18.57
N HIS A 131 -10.76 10.79 19.51
CA HIS A 131 -11.18 11.12 20.88
C HIS A 131 -12.27 12.18 20.94
N GLN A 132 -12.24 13.16 20.03
CA GLN A 132 -13.23 14.23 19.96
C GLN A 132 -14.54 13.81 19.26
N GLN A 133 -14.55 12.65 18.60
CA GLN A 133 -15.73 12.16 17.90
C GLN A 133 -16.70 11.44 18.86
N PRO A 134 -18.02 11.61 18.67
CA PRO A 134 -19.02 10.84 19.41
C PRO A 134 -18.90 9.33 19.14
N ASP A 135 -19.40 8.53 20.08
CA ASP A 135 -19.56 7.10 19.87
C ASP A 135 -20.46 6.83 18.65
N ASN A 136 -20.11 5.83 17.83
CA ASN A 136 -20.89 5.47 16.63
C ASN A 136 -21.12 6.64 15.65
N SER A 137 -20.12 7.48 15.42
CA SER A 137 -20.19 8.62 14.50
C SER A 137 -19.53 8.38 13.14
N LEU A 138 -18.60 7.41 13.06
CA LEU A 138 -17.82 7.11 11.85
C LEU A 138 -18.08 5.67 11.39
N ASN A 139 -17.78 5.36 10.12
CA ASN A 139 -18.05 4.01 9.58
C ASN A 139 -16.96 3.43 8.67
N ARG A 140 -16.00 4.21 8.20
CA ARG A 140 -14.90 3.73 7.33
C ARG A 140 -13.61 4.34 7.81
N PHE A 141 -12.60 3.49 7.99
CA PHE A 141 -11.27 3.89 8.39
C PHE A 141 -10.29 3.40 7.33
N VAL A 142 -9.59 4.35 6.69
CA VAL A 142 -8.62 4.07 5.65
C VAL A 142 -7.26 4.51 6.16
N LEU A 143 -6.43 3.54 6.51
CA LEU A 143 -5.05 3.77 6.93
C LEU A 143 -4.12 3.30 5.80
N LEU A 144 -2.90 3.83 5.80
CA LEU A 144 -1.83 3.34 4.94
C LEU A 144 -0.96 2.37 5.75
N ASP A 145 0.36 2.44 5.58
CA ASP A 145 1.42 1.72 6.28
C ASP A 145 1.84 2.38 7.61
N SER A 146 1.04 3.33 8.10
CA SER A 146 1.33 4.07 9.32
C SER A 146 1.37 3.20 10.58
N GLN A 147 1.01 1.92 10.50
CA GLN A 147 1.01 1.02 11.64
C GLN A 147 2.31 0.24 11.77
N ASP A 148 3.11 0.12 10.70
CA ASP A 148 4.37 -0.63 10.69
C ASP A 148 5.44 0.00 11.59
N TRP A 149 5.28 1.27 11.95
CA TRP A 149 6.19 2.03 12.82
C TRP A 149 5.57 2.43 14.16
N MET A 150 4.29 2.10 14.40
CA MET A 150 3.62 2.45 15.64
C MET A 150 3.96 1.44 16.73
N PRO A 151 4.30 1.87 17.96
CA PRO A 151 4.42 0.98 19.09
C PRO A 151 3.10 0.23 19.36
N PRO A 152 3.13 -1.02 19.86
CA PRO A 152 1.92 -1.81 20.11
C PRO A 152 0.86 -1.11 20.96
N ASN A 153 1.26 -0.33 21.97
CA ASN A 153 0.31 0.42 22.79
C ASN A 153 -0.42 1.53 22.02
N VAL A 154 0.23 2.16 21.04
CA VAL A 154 -0.37 3.19 20.18
C VAL A 154 -1.32 2.55 19.18
N ILE A 155 -0.98 1.38 18.65
CA ILE A 155 -1.88 0.58 17.79
C ILE A 155 -3.14 0.20 18.58
N ALA A 156 -2.99 -0.32 19.79
CA ALA A 156 -4.13 -0.69 20.64
C ALA A 156 -5.03 0.51 20.96
N GLU A 157 -4.46 1.68 21.24
CA GLU A 157 -5.21 2.92 21.48
C GLU A 157 -5.99 3.36 20.24
N LEU A 158 -5.33 3.41 19.07
CA LEU A 158 -5.96 3.74 17.79
C LEU A 158 -7.14 2.82 17.48
N TRP A 159 -6.93 1.50 17.58
CA TRP A 159 -7.97 0.51 17.32
C TRP A 159 -9.09 0.52 18.37
N GLY A 160 -8.78 0.87 19.62
CA GLY A 160 -9.77 1.11 20.66
C GLY A 160 -10.67 2.31 20.33
N GLN A 161 -10.08 3.42 19.87
CA GLN A 161 -10.85 4.59 19.45
C GLN A 161 -11.69 4.30 18.20
N MET A 162 -11.15 3.60 17.19
CA MET A 162 -11.92 3.18 16.01
C MET A 162 -13.10 2.28 16.40
N ALA A 163 -12.93 1.38 17.37
CA ALA A 163 -14.02 0.54 17.88
C ALA A 163 -15.10 1.38 18.57
N ARG A 164 -14.72 2.35 19.40
CA ARG A 164 -15.67 3.23 20.10
C ARG A 164 -16.50 4.07 19.12
N VAL A 165 -15.83 4.78 18.21
CA VAL A 165 -16.47 5.73 17.28
C VAL A 165 -17.11 5.05 16.07
N GLY A 166 -16.74 3.80 15.76
CA GLY A 166 -17.25 3.06 14.60
C GLY A 166 -18.71 2.62 14.77
N GLN A 167 -19.56 2.86 13.79
CA GLN A 167 -20.93 2.35 13.73
C GLN A 167 -20.98 0.84 13.43
N PRO A 168 -22.11 0.15 13.65
CA PRO A 168 -22.33 -1.20 13.13
C PRO A 168 -22.04 -1.28 11.62
N GLY A 169 -21.29 -2.29 11.20
CA GLY A 169 -20.85 -2.45 9.81
C GLY A 169 -19.66 -1.56 9.42
N SER A 170 -18.90 -1.05 10.41
CA SER A 170 -17.65 -0.33 10.15
C SER A 170 -16.59 -1.24 9.57
N ARG A 171 -15.73 -0.65 8.72
CA ARG A 171 -14.61 -1.35 8.09
C ARG A 171 -13.33 -0.57 8.29
N VAL A 172 -12.25 -1.28 8.60
CA VAL A 172 -10.90 -0.74 8.67
C VAL A 172 -10.09 -1.39 7.56
N ILE A 173 -9.51 -0.57 6.68
CA ILE A 173 -8.55 -1.04 5.68
C ILE A 173 -7.19 -0.41 5.95
N PHE A 174 -6.14 -1.20 5.73
CA PHE A 174 -4.78 -0.71 5.80
C PHE A 174 -3.84 -1.54 4.94
N ARG A 175 -2.64 -1.03 4.71
CA ARG A 175 -1.56 -1.74 4.00
C ARG A 175 -0.36 -1.84 4.93
N THR A 176 0.52 -2.77 4.65
CA THR A 176 1.73 -3.03 5.43
C THR A 176 2.92 -3.19 4.51
N ALA A 177 4.10 -2.80 4.99
CA ALA A 177 5.36 -3.06 4.32
C ALA A 177 5.66 -4.57 4.27
N GLY A 178 5.25 -5.31 5.30
CA GLY A 178 5.33 -6.76 5.38
C GLY A 178 4.07 -7.49 4.94
N ASP A 179 4.03 -8.81 5.07
CA ASP A 179 2.83 -9.62 4.80
C ASP A 179 1.92 -9.81 6.03
N GLN A 180 2.51 -9.70 7.22
CA GLN A 180 1.81 -9.85 8.49
C GLN A 180 1.11 -8.58 8.93
N SER A 181 -0.01 -8.78 9.63
CA SER A 181 -0.77 -7.71 10.26
C SER A 181 -0.13 -7.29 11.59
N PRO A 182 0.32 -6.03 11.77
CA PRO A 182 0.94 -5.57 13.01
C PRO A 182 -0.06 -5.49 14.18
N ILE A 183 -1.36 -5.64 13.91
CA ILE A 183 -2.41 -5.51 14.93
C ILE A 183 -2.66 -6.82 15.69
N GLU A 184 -2.36 -7.96 15.08
CA GLU A 184 -2.50 -9.28 15.73
C GLU A 184 -1.69 -9.40 17.02
N PRO A 185 -0.40 -9.04 17.05
CA PRO A 185 0.37 -9.04 18.29
C PRO A 185 0.12 -7.82 19.19
N ALA A 186 -0.50 -6.74 18.68
CA ALA A 186 -0.62 -5.48 19.42
C ALA A 186 -1.92 -5.33 20.21
N LEU A 187 -3.04 -5.91 19.75
CA LEU A 187 -4.35 -5.72 20.36
C LEU A 187 -4.58 -6.65 21.56
N PRO A 188 -5.07 -6.13 22.70
CA PRO A 188 -5.60 -6.97 23.78
C PRO A 188 -6.74 -7.87 23.28
N ALA A 189 -6.88 -9.06 23.86
CA ALA A 189 -7.85 -10.07 23.42
C ALA A 189 -9.30 -9.54 23.40
N GLU A 190 -9.66 -8.74 24.40
CA GLU A 190 -10.97 -8.09 24.54
C GLU A 190 -11.27 -7.15 23.36
N LEU A 191 -10.27 -6.41 22.90
CA LEU A 191 -10.40 -5.50 21.76
C LEU A 191 -10.40 -6.28 20.46
N MET A 192 -9.51 -7.28 20.32
CA MET A 192 -9.45 -8.12 19.11
C MET A 192 -10.79 -8.83 18.83
N ARG A 193 -11.52 -9.27 19.87
CA ARG A 193 -12.86 -9.89 19.72
C ARG A 193 -13.90 -8.99 19.05
N GLN A 194 -13.71 -7.67 19.07
CA GLN A 194 -14.59 -6.72 18.39
C GLN A 194 -14.31 -6.64 16.89
N TYR A 195 -13.30 -7.33 16.36
CA TYR A 195 -12.95 -7.30 14.95
C TYR A 195 -12.94 -8.68 14.32
N SER A 196 -13.31 -8.74 13.04
CA SER A 196 -13.18 -9.93 12.20
C SER A 196 -12.28 -9.64 11.01
N TYR A 197 -11.19 -10.40 10.89
CA TYR A 197 -10.28 -10.31 9.74
C TYR A 197 -10.87 -11.00 8.51
N ASP A 198 -10.97 -10.29 7.40
CA ASP A 198 -11.46 -10.82 6.13
C ASP A 198 -10.29 -11.25 5.25
N ARG A 199 -9.76 -12.44 5.51
CA ARG A 199 -8.55 -12.96 4.86
C ARG A 199 -8.72 -13.10 3.34
N GLU A 200 -9.86 -13.60 2.89
CA GLU A 200 -10.12 -13.84 1.46
C GLU A 200 -10.18 -12.51 0.70
N LEU A 201 -10.95 -11.54 1.21
CA LEU A 201 -11.04 -10.24 0.56
C LEU A 201 -9.72 -9.47 0.64
N SER A 202 -8.99 -9.60 1.75
CA SER A 202 -7.66 -9.01 1.93
C SER A 202 -6.69 -9.48 0.85
N GLN A 203 -6.60 -10.80 0.63
CA GLN A 203 -5.76 -11.37 -0.44
C GLN A 203 -6.22 -10.90 -1.83
N LYS A 204 -7.52 -10.99 -2.11
CA LYS A 204 -8.07 -10.59 -3.40
C LYS A 204 -7.76 -9.12 -3.73
N LEU A 205 -7.84 -8.23 -2.74
CA LEU A 205 -7.53 -6.81 -2.92
C LEU A 205 -6.02 -6.56 -3.01
N HIS A 206 -5.19 -7.33 -2.31
CA HIS A 206 -3.74 -7.27 -2.46
C HIS A 206 -3.28 -7.68 -3.88
N ASP A 207 -3.91 -8.72 -4.44
CA ASP A 207 -3.60 -9.19 -5.79
C ASP A 207 -3.96 -8.14 -6.86
N GLN A 208 -4.95 -7.28 -6.58
CA GLN A 208 -5.37 -6.17 -7.43
C GLN A 208 -4.55 -4.88 -7.21
N ASP A 209 -3.65 -4.84 -6.22
CA ASP A 209 -2.81 -3.67 -5.96
C ASP A 209 -1.73 -3.51 -7.04
N ARG A 210 -1.95 -2.51 -7.90
CA ARG A 210 -1.08 -2.12 -9.01
C ARG A 210 0.18 -1.36 -8.58
N SER A 211 0.20 -0.80 -7.37
CA SER A 211 1.37 -0.06 -6.88
C SER A 211 2.55 -0.99 -6.64
N ALA A 212 2.28 -2.24 -6.24
CA ALA A 212 3.26 -3.25 -5.86
C ALA A 212 4.27 -2.78 -4.79
N ILE A 213 3.93 -1.76 -4.00
CA ILE A 213 4.80 -1.21 -2.95
C ILE A 213 4.64 -2.01 -1.65
N TYR A 214 3.42 -2.42 -1.32
CA TYR A 214 3.08 -3.03 -0.04
C TYR A 214 3.20 -4.56 -0.07
N GLY A 215 3.51 -5.14 1.09
CA GLY A 215 3.56 -6.58 1.30
C GLY A 215 2.17 -7.19 1.44
N MET A 216 1.21 -6.46 2.02
CA MET A 216 -0.17 -6.93 2.12
C MET A 216 -1.21 -5.80 2.19
N PHE A 217 -2.43 -6.13 1.77
CA PHE A 217 -3.64 -5.34 2.03
C PHE A 217 -4.46 -6.06 3.09
N HIS A 218 -4.91 -5.34 4.12
CA HIS A 218 -5.69 -5.92 5.21
C HIS A 218 -7.06 -5.25 5.31
N MET A 219 -8.10 -6.07 5.51
CA MET A 219 -9.48 -5.66 5.77
C MET A 219 -9.97 -6.29 7.08
N TYR A 220 -10.44 -5.44 8.00
CA TYR A 220 -11.11 -5.85 9.21
C TYR A 220 -12.53 -5.27 9.26
N HIS A 221 -13.48 -6.07 9.71
CA HIS A 221 -14.85 -5.63 10.00
C HIS A 221 -14.99 -5.45 11.51
N LEU A 222 -15.64 -4.35 11.93
CA LEU A 222 -16.00 -4.13 13.33
C LEU A 222 -17.30 -4.88 13.64
N ASN A 223 -17.24 -5.79 14.60
CA ASN A 223 -18.35 -6.53 15.16
C ASN A 223 -18.91 -5.73 16.34
N LYS A 224 -20.12 -5.16 16.16
CA LYS A 224 -20.88 -4.47 17.19
C LYS A 224 -22.26 -5.09 17.35
#